data_AF-A0A395N8J9-F1
#
_entry.id   AF-A0A395N8J9-F1
#
_cell.length_a   1.000
_cell.length_b   1.000
_cell.length_c   1.000
_cell.angle_alpha   90.00
_cell.angle_beta   90.00
_cell.angle_gamma   90.00
#
_symmetry.space_group_name_H-M   'P 1'
#
loop_
_entity.id
_entity.type
_entity.pdbx_description
1 polymer ?
#
loop_
_entity_poly.entity_id
_entity_poly.type
_entity_poly.pdbx_seq_one_letter_code
_entity_poly.pdbx_strand_id
1 'polypeptide(L)'
;LRTMREGMWTVVQERKHTVTKVFPARFDESADGGKQCELMLHGDVTYKTKDGNSSTVPWAGHGILRKVQGEGKEEWKLAEYRVYLLR
;
A
#
# COMPACT_ATOMS: atom_id res chain seq x y z
N LEU A 1 0.97 8.20 14.36
CA LEU A 1 0.68 7.07 13.43
C LEU A 1 0.77 5.69 14.09
N ARG A 2 1.84 5.36 14.84
CA ARG A 2 2.02 4.06 15.51
C ARG A 2 0.87 3.69 16.47
N THR A 3 0.54 4.57 17.41
CA THR A 3 -0.54 4.36 18.40
C THR A 3 -1.91 4.16 17.76
N MET A 4 -2.19 4.85 16.66
CA MET A 4 -3.44 4.70 15.90
C MET A 4 -3.51 3.33 15.21
N ARG A 5 -2.39 2.84 14.66
CA ARG A 5 -2.31 1.50 14.06
C ARG A 5 -2.43 0.40 15.11
N GLU A 6 -1.79 0.56 16.25
CA GLU A 6 -1.88 -0.38 17.38
C GLU A 6 -3.31 -0.43 17.93
N GLY A 7 -3.95 0.74 18.11
CA GLY A 7 -5.35 0.82 18.55
C GLY A 7 -6.34 0.16 17.58
N MET A 8 -6.10 0.22 16.27
CA MET A 8 -7.01 -0.39 15.28
C MET A 8 -7.11 -1.93 15.41
N TRP A 9 -6.01 -2.60 15.76
CA TRP A 9 -5.99 -4.06 15.96
C TRP A 9 -6.71 -4.52 17.24
N THR A 10 -7.09 -3.59 18.12
CA THR A 10 -7.94 -3.93 19.27
C THR A 10 -9.34 -4.36 18.82
N VAL A 11 -9.86 -3.75 17.75
CA VAL A 11 -11.22 -3.99 17.22
C VAL A 11 -11.21 -4.84 15.96
N VAL A 12 -10.23 -4.65 15.08
CA VAL A 12 -10.11 -5.37 13.80
C VAL A 12 -9.49 -6.75 14.03
N GLN A 13 -10.20 -7.79 13.63
CA GLN A 13 -9.71 -9.17 13.60
C GLN A 13 -8.90 -9.42 12.33
N GLU A 14 -9.43 -9.02 11.17
CA GLU A 14 -8.78 -9.24 9.87
C GLU A 14 -8.88 -7.97 9.02
N ARG A 15 -7.81 -7.70 8.27
CA ARG A 15 -7.76 -6.60 7.29
C ARG A 15 -7.13 -7.11 6.01
N LYS A 16 -7.91 -7.16 4.93
CA LYS A 16 -7.46 -7.64 3.62
C LYS A 16 -7.55 -6.52 2.60
N HIS A 17 -6.41 -6.12 2.02
CA HIS A 17 -6.39 -5.25 0.85
C HIS A 17 -6.38 -6.12 -0.41
N THR A 18 -7.29 -5.83 -1.33
CA THR A 18 -7.36 -6.47 -2.64
C THR A 18 -7.11 -5.40 -3.69
N VAL A 19 -5.98 -5.50 -4.40
CA VAL A 19 -5.66 -4.58 -5.49
C VAL A 19 -6.42 -5.02 -6.73
N THR A 20 -7.27 -4.13 -7.28
CA THR A 20 -8.03 -4.39 -8.50
C THR A 20 -7.39 -3.77 -9.72
N LYS A 21 -6.70 -2.63 -9.56
CA LYS A 21 -5.98 -1.93 -10.64
C LYS A 21 -4.69 -1.30 -10.13
N VAL A 22 -3.70 -1.24 -11.03
CA VAL A 22 -2.44 -0.54 -10.81
C VAL A 22 -2.23 0.44 -11.95
N PHE A 23 -1.96 1.69 -11.62
CA PHE A 23 -1.66 2.75 -12.57
C PHE A 23 -0.24 3.23 -12.33
N PRO A 24 0.63 3.20 -13.34
CA PRO A 24 1.89 3.91 -13.22
C PRO A 24 1.63 5.41 -13.27
N ALA A 25 2.17 6.15 -12.29
CA ALA A 25 2.05 7.60 -12.24
C ALA A 25 3.21 8.27 -12.99
N ARG A 26 4.44 7.76 -12.80
CA ARG A 26 5.65 8.18 -13.50
C ARG A 26 6.70 7.06 -13.51
N PHE A 27 7.15 6.67 -14.71
CA PHE A 27 8.40 5.95 -14.91
C PHE A 27 9.45 6.95 -15.36
N ASP A 28 9.99 7.73 -14.42
CA ASP A 28 11.04 8.66 -14.78
C ASP A 28 12.38 7.91 -14.84
N GLU A 29 12.73 7.42 -16.03
CA GLU A 29 14.06 6.81 -16.25
C GLU A 29 15.19 7.83 -16.03
N SER A 30 14.90 9.13 -16.15
CA SER A 30 15.89 10.20 -16.18
C SER A 30 16.31 10.71 -14.79
N ALA A 31 15.46 10.55 -13.77
CA ALA A 31 15.69 11.15 -12.45
C ALA A 31 16.67 10.36 -11.56
N ASP A 32 16.97 9.08 -11.86
CA ASP A 32 17.87 8.26 -11.05
C ASP A 32 18.34 6.97 -11.79
N GLY A 33 18.42 7.02 -13.13
CA GLY A 33 18.80 5.87 -13.96
C GLY A 33 17.84 4.67 -13.84
N GLY A 34 16.53 4.94 -13.76
CA GLY A 34 15.50 3.89 -13.62
C GLY A 34 15.43 3.19 -12.26
N LYS A 35 16.03 3.76 -11.20
CA LYS A 35 15.99 3.19 -9.84
C LYS A 35 14.72 3.48 -9.07
N GLN A 36 13.84 4.35 -9.56
CA GLN A 36 12.61 4.75 -8.89
C GLN A 36 11.40 4.69 -9.82
N CYS A 37 10.24 4.30 -9.28
CA CYS A 37 8.97 4.24 -9.99
C CYS A 37 7.84 4.72 -9.08
N GLU A 38 6.95 5.57 -9.59
CA GLU A 38 5.77 6.05 -8.88
C GLU A 38 4.51 5.35 -9.41
N LEU A 39 3.64 4.89 -8.50
CA LEU A 39 2.43 4.17 -8.86
C LEU A 39 1.23 4.52 -7.96
N MET A 40 0.05 4.32 -8.53
CA MET A 40 -1.23 4.36 -7.84
C MET A 40 -1.87 2.97 -7.86
N LEU A 41 -2.25 2.49 -6.68
CA LEU A 41 -3.03 1.28 -6.47
C LEU A 41 -4.49 1.68 -6.26
N HIS A 42 -5.40 0.94 -6.86
CA HIS A 42 -6.83 1.05 -6.59
C HIS A 42 -7.37 -0.33 -6.26
N GLY A 43 -8.28 -0.38 -5.30
CA GLY A 43 -8.86 -1.63 -4.86
C GLY A 43 -9.81 -1.45 -3.71
N ASP A 44 -9.99 -2.53 -2.96
CA ASP A 44 -10.89 -2.58 -1.84
C ASP A 44 -10.13 -3.04 -0.60
N VAL A 45 -10.57 -2.57 0.56
CA VAL A 45 -10.14 -3.10 1.84
C VAL A 45 -11.34 -3.68 2.57
N THR A 46 -11.25 -4.96 2.89
CA THR A 46 -12.22 -5.65 3.73
C THR A 46 -11.71 -5.68 5.16
N TYR A 47 -12.54 -5.21 6.08
CA TYR A 47 -12.35 -5.29 7.52
C TYR A 47 -13.31 -6.32 8.08
N LYS A 48 -12.77 -7.20 8.93
CA LYS A 48 -13.57 -8.05 9.81
C LYS A 48 -13.24 -7.66 11.24
N THR A 49 -14.26 -7.35 12.03
CA THR A 49 -14.10 -6.96 13.42
C THR A 49 -14.34 -8.16 14.34
N LYS A 50 -13.81 -8.10 15.57
CA LYS A 50 -13.87 -9.22 16.52
C LYS A 50 -15.28 -9.55 17.00
N ASP A 51 -16.21 -8.62 16.86
CA ASP A 51 -17.65 -8.79 17.10
C ASP A 51 -18.37 -9.51 15.94
N GLY A 52 -17.65 -9.87 14.87
CA GLY A 52 -18.17 -10.62 13.73
C GLY A 52 -18.68 -9.75 12.57
N ASN A 53 -18.68 -8.42 12.71
CA ASN A 53 -19.07 -7.54 11.61
C ASN A 53 -18.02 -7.52 10.49
N SER A 54 -18.48 -7.35 9.24
CA SER A 54 -17.62 -7.26 8.06
C SER A 54 -18.02 -6.07 7.20
N SER A 55 -17.05 -5.29 6.75
CA SER A 55 -17.27 -4.16 5.85
C SER A 55 -16.19 -4.08 4.79
N THR A 56 -16.56 -3.68 3.58
CA THR A 56 -15.63 -3.46 2.48
C THR A 56 -15.78 -2.01 2.03
N VAL A 57 -14.65 -1.31 1.92
CA VAL A 57 -14.61 0.08 1.44
C VAL A 57 -13.59 0.25 0.32
N PRO A 58 -13.86 1.13 -0.66
CA PRO A 58 -12.88 1.47 -1.68
C PRO A 58 -11.62 2.09 -1.06
N TRP A 59 -10.48 1.75 -1.63
CA TRP A 59 -9.16 2.18 -1.17
C TRP A 59 -8.27 2.55 -2.35
N ALA A 60 -7.48 3.60 -2.16
CA ALA A 60 -6.41 3.98 -3.07
C ALA A 60 -5.07 4.04 -2.33
N GLY A 61 -4.02 3.51 -2.96
CA GLY A 61 -2.65 3.55 -2.48
C GLY A 61 -1.79 4.39 -3.40
N HIS A 62 -1.00 5.30 -2.86
CA HIS A 62 0.09 5.95 -3.60
C HIS A 62 1.41 5.37 -3.11
N GLY A 63 2.26 4.92 -4.04
CA GLY A 63 3.51 4.26 -3.72
C GLY A 63 4.67 4.79 -4.54
N ILE A 64 5.83 4.90 -3.91
CA ILE A 64 7.11 5.09 -4.59
C ILE A 64 7.92 3.82 -4.36
N LEU A 65 8.24 3.12 -5.45
CA LEU A 65 9.14 1.97 -5.46
C LEU A 65 10.57 2.43 -5.76
N ARG A 66 11.54 1.86 -5.05
CA ARG A 66 12.96 2.07 -5.28
C ARG A 66 13.69 0.73 -5.37
N LYS A 67 14.59 0.60 -6.34
CA LYS A 67 15.53 -0.51 -6.39
C LYS A 67 16.56 -0.36 -5.29
N VAL A 68 16.73 -1.40 -4.50
CA VAL A 68 17.80 -1.50 -3.50
C VAL A 68 18.63 -2.74 -3.76
N GLN A 69 19.90 -2.68 -3.40
CA GLN A 69 20.78 -3.85 -3.44
C GLN A 69 20.54 -4.69 -2.20
N GLY A 70 19.91 -5.86 -2.37
CA GLY A 70 19.69 -6.86 -1.33
C GLY A 70 20.85 -7.86 -1.27
N GLU A 71 20.59 -9.04 -0.70
CA GLU A 71 21.52 -10.18 -0.60
C GLU A 71 21.90 -10.73 -1.99
N GLY A 72 22.73 -9.98 -2.73
CA GLY A 72 23.26 -10.36 -4.03
C GLY A 72 22.37 -10.06 -5.24
N LYS A 73 21.20 -9.44 -5.08
CA LYS A 73 20.31 -9.06 -6.20
C LYS A 73 19.63 -7.70 -5.98
N GLU A 74 19.26 -7.03 -7.07
CA GLU A 74 18.40 -5.85 -7.01
C GLU A 74 16.95 -6.25 -6.69
N GLU A 75 16.36 -5.58 -5.71
CA GLU A 75 14.96 -5.78 -5.32
C GLU A 75 14.22 -4.44 -5.29
N TRP A 76 12.96 -4.45 -5.74
CA TRP A 76 12.08 -3.30 -5.56
C TRP A 76 11.52 -3.27 -4.14
N LYS A 77 11.67 -2.15 -3.45
CA LYS A 77 11.05 -1.89 -2.15
C LYS A 77 10.23 -0.61 -2.19
N LEU A 78 9.18 -0.55 -1.37
CA LEU A 78 8.43 0.69 -1.17
C LEU A 78 9.29 1.67 -0.35
N ALA A 79 9.72 2.74 -1.00
CA ALA A 79 10.36 3.88 -0.35
C ALA A 79 9.33 4.77 0.35
N GLU A 80 8.17 4.97 -0.29
CA GLU A 80 7.02 5.65 0.29
C GLU A 80 5.74 4.88 0.01
N TYR A 81 4.80 4.93 0.96
CA TYR A 81 3.48 4.34 0.81
C TYR A 81 2.42 5.12 1.60
N ARG A 82 1.43 5.66 0.88
CA ARG A 82 0.31 6.42 1.43
C ARG A 82 -0.99 5.73 1.07
N VAL A 83 -1.93 5.78 2.00
CA VAL A 83 -3.22 5.07 1.92
C VAL A 83 -4.33 6.10 2.08
N TYR A 84 -5.23 6.12 1.10
CA TYR A 84 -6.44 6.91 1.10
C TYR A 84 -7.63 5.95 1.18
N LEU A 85 -8.43 6.09 2.22
CA LEU A 85 -9.69 5.35 2.38
C LEU A 85 -10.79 6.31 1.96
N LEU A 86 -11.59 5.93 0.97
CA LEU A 86 -12.83 6.66 0.70
C LEU A 86 -13.88 6.22 1.72
N ARG A 87 -14.58 7.19 2.28
CA ARG A 87 -15.67 7.00 3.23
C ARG A 87 -16.96 7.56 2.66
#